data_AF-A0A7C7GU37-F1
#
_entry.id   AF-A0A7C7GU37-F1
#
_cell.length_a   1.000
_cell.length_b   1.000
_cell.length_c   1.000
_cell.angle_alpha   90.00
_cell.angle_beta   90.00
_cell.angle_gamma   90.00
#
_symmetry.space_group_name_H-M   'P 1'
#
loop_
_entity.id
_entity.type
_entity.pdbx_description
1 polymer ?
#
loop_
_entity_poly.entity_id
_entity_poly.type
_entity_poly.pdbx_seq_one_letter_code
_entity_poly.pdbx_strand_id
1 'polypeptide(L)'
;MRNRRWRKGAQKADSKWEGELRDTVLKSCDYHPDRIPYTTEHTYQPDFKTGGILIEAKGRFMDSSEAAKYVWVRKALPEGVELIFLFYNPETPMPNAKVRKDGTKRTHREWAVKNNFRWFTKDNIREVLCQKKVKDA
;
A
#
# COMPACT_ATOMS: atom_id res chain seq x y z
N MET A 1 -1.52 -35.14 -3.70
CA MET A 1 -0.74 -34.16 -2.92
C MET A 1 0.66 -34.04 -3.53
N ARG A 2 1.09 -32.88 -4.05
CA ARG A 2 2.44 -32.72 -4.63
C ARG A 2 3.47 -32.59 -3.50
N ASN A 3 4.31 -33.62 -3.35
CA ASN A 3 5.38 -33.70 -2.37
C ASN A 3 6.47 -32.65 -2.67
N ARG A 4 6.55 -31.58 -1.86
CA ARG A 4 7.52 -30.47 -2.01
C ARG A 4 8.84 -30.75 -1.29
N ARG A 5 9.15 -32.01 -0.98
CA ARG A 5 10.38 -32.40 -0.25
C ARG A 5 11.68 -31.98 -0.95
N TRP A 6 11.69 -31.89 -2.29
CA TRP A 6 12.85 -31.47 -3.08
C TRP A 6 13.23 -29.99 -2.93
N ARG A 7 12.34 -29.12 -2.45
CA ARG A 7 12.67 -27.69 -2.19
C ARG A 7 13.47 -27.49 -0.90
N LYS A 8 13.54 -28.49 -0.01
CA LYS A 8 14.25 -28.35 1.28
C LYS A 8 15.78 -28.34 1.14
N GLY A 9 16.33 -28.68 -0.03
CA GLY A 9 17.79 -28.70 -0.27
C GLY A 9 18.29 -27.61 -1.25
N ALA A 10 17.41 -26.79 -1.81
CA ALA A 10 17.73 -25.99 -2.99
C ALA A 10 17.39 -24.51 -2.80
N GLN A 11 18.25 -23.82 -2.06
CA GLN A 11 18.85 -22.53 -2.44
C GLN A 11 19.77 -22.10 -1.30
N LYS A 12 21.07 -22.41 -1.43
CA LYS A 12 22.10 -21.89 -0.52
C LYS A 12 22.45 -20.42 -0.84
N ALA A 13 21.93 -19.85 -1.92
CA ALA A 13 22.16 -18.47 -2.32
C ALA A 13 20.93 -17.85 -2.99
N ASP A 14 20.76 -16.53 -2.91
CA ASP A 14 19.57 -15.84 -3.43
C ASP A 14 19.57 -15.79 -4.97
N SER A 15 20.74 -15.87 -5.60
CA SER A 15 20.90 -16.07 -7.04
C SER A 15 22.06 -17.01 -7.40
N LYS A 16 22.07 -17.51 -8.64
CA LYS A 16 23.19 -18.34 -9.14
C LYS A 16 24.52 -17.60 -9.11
N TRP A 17 24.49 -16.33 -9.54
CA TRP A 17 25.68 -15.49 -9.61
C TRP A 17 26.23 -15.18 -8.21
N GLU A 18 25.36 -14.89 -7.25
CA GLU A 18 25.76 -14.71 -5.86
C GLU A 18 26.39 -15.97 -5.25
N GLY A 19 25.85 -17.15 -5.57
CA GLY A 19 26.46 -18.43 -5.19
C GLY A 19 27.86 -18.61 -5.78
N GLU A 20 28.04 -18.29 -7.06
CA GLU A 20 29.35 -18.32 -7.73
C GLU A 20 30.34 -17.38 -7.04
N LEU A 21 29.95 -16.13 -6.76
CA LEU A 21 30.80 -15.15 -6.09
C LEU A 21 31.21 -15.61 -4.69
N ARG A 22 30.25 -16.10 -3.89
CA ARG A 22 30.50 -16.66 -2.54
C ARG A 22 31.49 -17.82 -2.61
N ASP A 23 31.38 -18.69 -3.60
CA ASP A 23 32.20 -19.89 -3.68
C ASP A 23 33.57 -19.63 -4.35
N THR A 24 33.75 -18.48 -5.00
CA THR A 24 34.97 -18.09 -5.73
C THR A 24 35.63 -16.82 -5.16
N VAL A 25 35.42 -15.67 -5.80
CA VAL A 25 36.17 -14.42 -5.59
C VAL A 25 35.85 -13.75 -4.25
N LEU A 26 34.68 -14.04 -3.64
CA LEU A 26 34.25 -13.52 -2.33
C LEU A 26 34.24 -14.58 -1.24
N LYS A 27 34.94 -15.71 -1.41
CA LYS A 27 34.95 -16.82 -0.44
C LYS A 27 35.44 -16.44 0.97
N SER A 28 36.27 -15.41 1.08
CA SER A 28 36.77 -14.89 2.35
C SER A 28 35.86 -13.83 2.99
N CYS A 29 34.79 -13.41 2.31
CA CYS A 29 33.85 -12.41 2.83
C CYS A 29 32.70 -13.07 3.60
N ASP A 30 32.11 -12.32 4.53
CA ASP A 30 30.89 -12.75 5.20
C ASP A 30 29.72 -12.83 4.21
N TYR A 31 29.05 -13.97 4.19
CA TYR A 31 27.88 -14.21 3.36
C TYR A 31 26.60 -13.97 4.17
N HIS A 32 25.76 -13.04 3.72
CA HIS A 32 24.59 -12.52 4.45
C HIS A 32 24.95 -11.98 5.85
N PRO A 33 25.71 -10.87 5.94
CA PRO A 33 26.05 -10.24 7.21
C PRO A 33 24.80 -9.60 7.88
N ASP A 34 25.01 -9.04 9.07
CA ASP A 34 23.94 -8.42 9.85
C ASP A 34 23.16 -7.35 9.07
N ARG A 35 21.85 -7.30 9.32
CA ARG A 35 20.96 -6.34 8.67
C ARG A 35 21.21 -4.93 9.19
N ILE A 36 21.42 -3.99 8.28
CA ILE A 36 21.57 -2.57 8.60
C ILE A 36 20.20 -1.89 8.52
N PRO A 37 19.65 -1.35 9.64
CA PRO A 37 18.41 -0.59 9.60
C PRO A 37 18.62 0.74 8.86
N TYR A 38 17.65 1.14 8.04
CA TYR A 38 17.64 2.43 7.36
C TYR A 38 16.19 2.94 7.23
N THR A 39 16.06 4.26 7.04
CA THR A 39 14.77 4.94 6.85
C THR A 39 14.83 5.81 5.61
N THR A 40 13.71 5.99 4.92
CA THR A 40 13.57 6.93 3.80
C THR A 40 12.54 8.00 4.18
N GLU A 41 12.92 9.27 4.06
CA GLU A 41 12.04 10.40 4.35
C GLU A 41 11.14 10.73 3.17
N HIS A 42 9.88 11.04 3.46
CA HIS A 42 8.87 11.40 2.48
C HIS A 42 7.94 12.48 3.03
N THR A 43 7.51 13.39 2.17
CA THR A 43 6.47 14.39 2.47
C THR A 43 5.21 14.06 1.68
N TYR A 44 4.05 14.11 2.34
CA TYR A 44 2.76 13.89 1.70
C TYR A 44 1.97 15.20 1.60
N GLN A 45 1.53 15.54 0.39
CA GLN A 45 0.65 16.66 0.13
C GLN A 45 -0.72 16.13 -0.27
N PRO A 46 -1.77 16.36 0.53
CA PRO A 46 -3.13 16.00 0.16
C PRO A 46 -3.69 16.98 -0.88
N ASP A 47 -4.68 16.54 -1.67
CA ASP A 47 -5.32 17.41 -2.66
C ASP A 47 -6.17 18.51 -2.01
N PHE A 48 -6.93 18.16 -0.96
CA PHE A 48 -7.78 19.10 -0.24
C PHE A 48 -7.75 18.88 1.28
N LYS A 49 -8.16 19.90 2.04
CA LYS A 49 -8.28 19.87 3.49
C LYS A 49 -9.51 20.64 3.98
N THR A 50 -10.18 20.09 4.99
CA THR A 50 -11.27 20.76 5.71
C THR A 50 -11.33 20.30 7.16
N GLY A 51 -11.11 21.23 8.10
CA GLY A 51 -10.88 20.89 9.51
C GLY A 51 -9.77 19.83 9.66
N GLY A 52 -10.06 18.77 10.42
CA GLY A 52 -9.20 17.59 10.58
C GLY A 52 -9.30 16.53 9.48
N ILE A 53 -9.94 16.80 8.33
CA ILE A 53 -10.09 15.82 7.24
C ILE A 53 -9.23 16.25 6.06
N LEU A 54 -8.34 15.36 5.64
CA LEU A 54 -7.59 15.41 4.39
C LEU A 54 -8.33 14.59 3.33
N ILE A 55 -8.41 15.10 2.11
CA ILE A 55 -9.15 14.46 1.02
C ILE A 55 -8.20 14.25 -0.16
N GLU A 56 -8.06 13.00 -0.59
CA GLU A 56 -7.33 12.63 -1.80
C GLU A 56 -8.32 12.28 -2.92
N ALA A 57 -8.30 13.03 -4.01
CA ALA A 57 -9.06 12.70 -5.21
C ALA A 57 -8.30 11.66 -6.02
N LYS A 58 -8.94 10.50 -6.27
CA LYS A 58 -8.25 9.38 -6.92
C LYS A 58 -9.06 8.78 -8.06
N GLY A 59 -8.50 8.88 -9.27
CA GLY A 59 -8.99 8.14 -10.44
C GLY A 59 -8.56 6.68 -10.39
N ARG A 60 -7.25 6.44 -10.47
CA ARG A 60 -6.66 5.11 -10.42
C ARG A 60 -5.37 5.09 -9.61
N PHE A 61 -5.07 3.97 -8.95
CA PHE A 61 -3.73 3.67 -8.48
C PHE A 61 -2.88 3.11 -9.64
N MET A 62 -1.72 3.71 -9.86
CA MET A 62 -0.76 3.31 -10.89
C MET A 62 -0.10 1.98 -10.57
N ASP A 63 0.35 1.81 -9.32
CA ASP A 63 0.97 0.59 -8.86
C ASP A 63 0.64 0.28 -7.37
N SER A 64 1.14 -0.86 -6.89
CA SER A 64 0.96 -1.26 -5.50
C SER A 64 1.74 -0.41 -4.51
N SER A 65 2.84 0.21 -4.95
CA SER A 65 3.70 1.05 -4.11
C SER A 65 3.02 2.36 -3.77
N GLU A 66 2.34 2.97 -4.75
CA GLU A 66 1.48 4.12 -4.57
C GLU A 66 0.35 3.84 -3.58
N ALA A 67 -0.29 2.67 -3.68
CA ALA A 67 -1.30 2.29 -2.70
C ALA A 67 -0.69 2.13 -1.29
N ALA A 68 0.47 1.47 -1.19
CA ALA A 68 1.18 1.28 0.07
C ALA A 68 1.59 2.61 0.74
N LYS A 69 1.95 3.63 -0.04
CA LYS A 69 2.23 4.99 0.44
C LYS A 69 1.15 5.49 1.39
N TYR A 70 -0.12 5.40 0.99
CA TYR A 70 -1.22 5.94 1.79
C TYR A 70 -1.39 5.22 3.12
N VAL A 71 -1.09 3.92 3.19
CA VAL A 71 -1.10 3.17 4.46
C VAL A 71 -0.07 3.75 5.44
N TRP A 72 1.11 4.11 4.94
CA TRP A 72 2.13 4.77 5.75
C TRP A 72 1.74 6.19 6.15
N VAL A 73 1.17 6.96 5.21
CA VAL A 73 0.63 8.29 5.50
C VAL A 73 -0.39 8.22 6.64
N ARG A 74 -1.37 7.31 6.57
CA ARG A 74 -2.39 7.12 7.63
C ARG A 74 -1.77 6.85 9.00
N LYS A 75 -0.70 6.05 9.05
CA LYS A 75 0.01 5.75 10.31
C LYS A 75 0.77 6.97 10.87
N ALA A 76 1.18 7.88 10.00
CA ALA A 76 1.92 9.09 10.37
C ALA A 76 1.03 10.32 10.63
N LEU A 77 -0.29 10.21 10.42
CA LEU A 77 -1.20 11.32 10.67
C LEU A 77 -1.28 11.65 12.18
N PRO A 78 -1.32 12.94 12.55
CA PRO A 78 -1.60 13.33 13.92
C PRO A 78 -2.97 12.84 14.41
N GLU A 79 -3.13 12.76 15.73
CA GLU A 79 -4.42 12.48 16.33
C GLU A 79 -5.48 13.51 15.90
N GLY A 80 -6.70 13.06 15.64
CA GLY A 80 -7.79 13.91 15.14
C GLY A 80 -7.69 14.28 13.66
N VAL A 81 -6.64 13.85 12.95
CA VAL A 81 -6.51 14.01 11.49
C VAL A 81 -6.83 12.70 10.79
N GLU A 82 -7.69 12.77 9.78
CA GLU A 82 -8.09 11.61 8.98
C GLU A 82 -7.84 11.87 7.50
N LEU A 83 -7.31 10.88 6.79
CA LEU A 83 -7.26 10.86 5.33
C LEU A 83 -8.43 10.04 4.78
N ILE A 84 -9.22 10.64 3.90
CA ILE A 84 -10.30 9.99 3.16
C ILE A 84 -10.04 10.04 1.65
N PHE A 85 -10.58 9.07 0.92
CA PHE A 85 -10.50 9.04 -0.54
C PHE A 85 -11.79 9.54 -1.19
N LEU A 86 -11.65 10.37 -2.22
CA LEU A 86 -12.70 10.70 -3.16
C LEU A 86 -12.44 9.96 -4.48
N PHE A 87 -13.04 8.79 -4.65
CA PHE A 87 -12.83 7.98 -5.84
C PHE A 87 -13.68 8.49 -7.01
N TYR A 88 -13.06 8.57 -8.19
CA TYR A 88 -13.80 8.79 -9.44
C TYR A 88 -14.71 7.59 -9.74
N ASN A 89 -14.16 6.38 -9.64
CA ASN A 89 -14.92 5.14 -9.72
C ASN A 89 -14.38 4.12 -8.69
N PRO A 90 -15.13 3.80 -7.62
CA PRO A 90 -14.69 2.89 -6.56
C PRO A 90 -14.54 1.43 -7.03
N GLU A 91 -15.20 1.03 -8.12
CA GLU A 91 -15.16 -0.32 -8.69
C GLU A 91 -13.97 -0.53 -9.64
N THR A 92 -13.14 0.51 -9.83
CA THR A 92 -11.90 0.40 -10.59
C THR A 92 -11.00 -0.68 -9.97
N PRO A 93 -10.45 -1.63 -10.76
CA PRO A 93 -9.59 -2.67 -10.22
C PRO A 93 -8.21 -2.12 -9.81
N MET A 94 -7.69 -2.62 -8.70
CA MET A 94 -6.33 -2.33 -8.25
C MET A 94 -5.30 -2.79 -9.29
N PRO A 95 -4.19 -2.04 -9.46
CA PRO A 95 -3.12 -2.42 -10.38
C PRO A 95 -2.58 -3.81 -10.02
N ASN A 96 -2.36 -4.64 -11.04
CA ASN A 96 -1.84 -6.01 -10.90
C ASN A 96 -2.64 -6.93 -9.96
N ALA A 97 -3.91 -6.59 -9.67
CA ALA A 97 -4.75 -7.43 -8.84
C ALA A 97 -4.98 -8.80 -9.49
N LYS A 98 -4.74 -9.86 -8.69
CA LYS A 98 -5.05 -11.24 -9.09
C LYS A 98 -6.55 -11.39 -9.32
N VAL A 99 -6.89 -12.09 -10.40
CA VAL A 99 -8.27 -12.46 -10.72
C VAL A 99 -8.72 -13.55 -9.74
N ARG A 100 -9.90 -13.37 -9.16
CA ARG A 100 -10.56 -14.36 -8.28
C ARG A 100 -11.18 -15.48 -9.12
N LYS A 101 -11.69 -16.53 -8.46
CA LYS A 101 -12.37 -17.64 -9.14
C LYS A 101 -13.63 -17.21 -9.92
N ASP A 102 -14.30 -16.17 -9.43
CA ASP A 102 -15.50 -15.58 -10.03
C ASP A 102 -15.20 -14.57 -11.14
N GLY A 103 -13.93 -14.40 -11.54
CA GLY A 103 -13.50 -13.45 -12.58
C GLY A 103 -13.31 -12.01 -12.10
N THR A 104 -13.68 -11.68 -10.86
CA THR A 104 -13.54 -10.33 -10.32
C THR A 104 -12.09 -10.04 -9.89
N LYS A 105 -11.74 -8.76 -9.80
CA LYS A 105 -10.46 -8.28 -9.24
C LYS A 105 -10.73 -7.46 -8.00
N ARG A 106 -9.72 -7.32 -7.13
CA ARG A 106 -9.82 -6.40 -5.99
C ARG A 106 -10.05 -4.97 -6.50
N THR A 107 -11.08 -4.30 -6.01
CA THR A 107 -11.37 -2.90 -6.38
C THR A 107 -10.72 -1.89 -5.42
N HIS A 108 -10.73 -0.61 -5.78
CA HIS A 108 -10.24 0.47 -4.91
C HIS A 108 -11.05 0.56 -3.63
N ARG A 109 -12.37 0.41 -3.71
CA ARG A 109 -13.25 0.32 -2.53
C ARG A 109 -12.81 -0.79 -1.59
N GLU A 110 -12.62 -2.00 -2.11
CA GLU A 110 -12.22 -3.14 -1.28
C GLU A 110 -10.83 -2.94 -0.68
N TRP A 111 -9.92 -2.29 -1.41
CA TRP A 111 -8.61 -1.92 -0.89
C TRP A 111 -8.72 -0.87 0.23
N ALA A 112 -9.55 0.17 0.06
CA ALA A 112 -9.76 1.21 1.07
C ALA A 112 -10.34 0.62 2.36
N VAL A 113 -11.40 -0.20 2.24
CA VAL A 113 -12.01 -0.89 3.39
C VAL A 113 -11.00 -1.78 4.10
N LYS A 114 -10.22 -2.58 3.35
CA LYS A 114 -9.19 -3.46 3.94
C LYS A 114 -8.12 -2.69 4.71
N ASN A 115 -7.81 -1.45 4.31
CA ASN A 115 -6.77 -0.63 4.93
C ASN A 115 -7.35 0.45 5.86
N ASN A 116 -8.61 0.33 6.27
CA ASN A 116 -9.29 1.25 7.19
C ASN A 116 -9.30 2.71 6.71
N PHE A 117 -9.58 2.92 5.42
CA PHE A 117 -9.87 4.22 4.85
C PHE A 117 -11.37 4.37 4.60
N ARG A 118 -11.92 5.52 5.00
CA ARG A 118 -13.21 5.96 4.47
C ARG A 118 -13.02 6.46 3.05
N TRP A 119 -14.04 6.24 2.23
CA TRP A 119 -14.03 6.66 0.84
C TRP A 119 -15.44 7.10 0.42
N PHE A 120 -15.46 8.00 -0.55
CA PHE A 120 -16.64 8.66 -1.05
C PHE A 120 -16.53 8.80 -2.57
N THR A 121 -17.63 9.12 -3.21
CA THR A 121 -17.68 9.60 -4.58
C THR A 121 -18.12 11.05 -4.59
N LYS A 122 -18.07 11.69 -5.75
CA LYS A 122 -18.55 13.06 -5.93
C LYS A 122 -20.00 13.25 -5.43
N ASP A 123 -20.80 12.19 -5.51
CA ASP A 123 -22.24 12.26 -5.23
C ASP A 123 -22.55 12.26 -3.73
N ASN A 124 -21.75 11.57 -2.90
CA ASN A 124 -22.05 11.39 -1.47
C ASN A 124 -21.11 12.15 -0.52
N ILE A 125 -20.01 12.73 -1.01
CA ILE A 125 -19.05 13.45 -0.15
C ILE A 125 -19.68 14.65 0.59
N ARG A 126 -20.69 15.29 -0.01
CA ARG A 126 -21.33 16.50 0.55
C ARG A 126 -21.99 16.24 1.91
N GLU A 127 -22.56 15.07 2.10
CA GLU A 127 -23.21 14.68 3.36
C GLU A 127 -22.22 14.69 4.53
N VAL A 128 -20.99 14.26 4.28
CA VAL A 128 -19.92 14.21 5.30
C VAL A 128 -19.33 15.58 5.60
N LEU A 129 -19.23 16.43 4.58
CA LEU A 129 -18.72 17.80 4.75
C LEU A 129 -19.73 18.70 5.49
N CYS A 130 -21.03 18.49 5.29
CA CYS A 130 -22.07 19.34 5.88
C CYS A 130 -22.33 19.03 7.37
N GLN A 131 -22.13 17.77 7.81
CA GLN A 131 -22.36 17.35 9.20
C GLN A 131 -21.53 18.10 10.26
N LYS A 132 -20.42 18.74 9.87
CA LYS A 132 -19.58 19.51 10.82
C LYS A 132 -20.03 20.97 10.99
N LYS A 133 -20.69 21.59 10.01
CA LYS A 133 -21.12 22.99 10.14
C LYS A 133 -22.21 23.22 11.19
N VAL A 134 -22.96 22.18 11.57
CA VAL A 134 -24.06 22.28 12.54
C VAL A 134 -23.58 22.08 13.99
N LYS A 135 -22.37 21.54 14.21
CA LYS A 135 -21.84 21.32 15.57
C LYS A 135 -21.02 22.47 16.14
N ASP A 136 -20.71 23.46 15.31
CA ASP A 136 -19.91 24.64 15.67
C ASP A 136 -20.73 25.95 15.62
N ALA A 137 -22.06 25.87 15.68
CA ALA A 137 -22.99 27.01 15.68
C ALA A 137 -23.82 27.07 16.96
#